data_AF-A0A2E3W3U8-F1
#
_entry.id   AF-A0A2E3W3U8-F1
#
_cell.length_a   1.000
_cell.length_b   1.000
_cell.length_c   1.000
_cell.angle_alpha   90.00
_cell.angle_beta   90.00
_cell.angle_gamma   90.00
#
_symmetry.space_group_name_H-M   'P 1'
#
loop_
_entity.id
_entity.type
_entity.pdbx_description
1 polymer ?
#
loop_
_entity_poly.entity_id
_entity_poly.type
_entity_poly.pdbx_seq_one_letter_code
_entity_poly.pdbx_strand_id
1 'polypeptide(L)'
;MILENAIYILSTVALLSFFYFCIKPYFSYFEDFFLGETQPKDPLSENPKHLFLEEVIDFEIKKLKDLNYEQRENYIKSNPSKIKTYRGQEVTIRLEKQNGKIKVKAFPNTLFGAIYETEKSFSPG
;
A
#
# COMPACT_ATOMS: atom_id res chain seq x y z
N MET A 1 13.57 -45.97 27.27
CA MET A 1 14.81 -45.16 27.28
C MET A 1 15.35 -44.79 25.91
N ILE A 2 15.91 -45.69 25.09
CA ILE A 2 16.53 -45.30 23.79
C ILE A 2 15.49 -44.74 22.80
N LEU A 3 14.31 -45.37 22.71
CA LEU A 3 13.23 -44.95 21.79
C LEU A 3 12.61 -43.60 22.21
N GLU A 4 12.39 -43.38 23.51
CA GLU A 4 11.85 -42.12 24.04
C GLU A 4 12.81 -40.95 23.80
N ASN A 5 14.12 -41.18 23.96
CA ASN A 5 15.13 -40.17 23.65
C ASN A 5 15.20 -39.85 22.16
N ALA A 6 15.03 -40.85 21.28
CA ALA A 6 14.98 -40.64 19.84
C ALA A 6 13.75 -39.82 19.43
N ILE A 7 12.58 -40.12 20.00
CA ILE A 7 11.34 -39.35 19.78
C ILE A 7 11.51 -37.91 20.28
N TYR A 8 12.13 -37.72 21.44
CA TYR A 8 12.40 -36.38 21.97
C TYR A 8 13.29 -35.57 21.00
N ILE A 9 14.42 -36.14 20.57
CA ILE A 9 15.33 -35.50 19.61
C ILE A 9 14.63 -35.17 18.29
N LEU A 10 13.87 -36.11 17.72
CA LEU A 10 13.10 -35.90 16.49
C LEU A 10 12.05 -34.80 16.65
N SER A 11 11.33 -34.80 17.77
CA SER A 11 10.31 -33.78 18.06
C SER A 11 10.93 -32.40 18.24
N THR A 12 12.10 -32.29 18.88
CA THR A 12 12.83 -31.03 19.05
C THR A 12 13.35 -30.51 17.70
N VAL A 13 13.90 -31.38 16.85
CA VAL A 13 14.38 -30.98 15.51
C VAL A 13 13.21 -30.52 14.63
N ALA A 14 12.08 -31.22 14.67
CA ALA A 14 10.87 -30.82 13.95
C ALA A 14 10.33 -29.47 14.44
N LEU A 15 10.31 -29.25 15.76
CA LEU A 15 9.85 -28.00 16.36
C LEU A 15 10.76 -26.81 15.97
N LEU A 16 12.08 -26.99 16.06
CA LEU A 16 13.06 -25.98 15.64
C LEU A 16 12.95 -25.66 14.14
N SER A 17 12.74 -26.68 13.31
CA SER A 17 12.55 -26.49 11.86
C SER A 17 11.25 -25.75 11.58
N PHE A 18 10.16 -26.09 12.27
CA PHE A 18 8.88 -25.42 12.15
C PHE A 18 9.00 -23.93 12.53
N PHE A 19 9.62 -23.62 13.66
CA PHE A 19 9.87 -22.24 14.06
C PHE A 19 10.75 -21.50 13.05
N TYR A 20 11.81 -22.15 12.54
CA TYR A 20 12.65 -21.55 11.50
C TYR A 20 11.86 -21.24 10.23
N PHE A 21 11.04 -22.17 9.72
CA PHE A 21 10.20 -21.95 8.54
C PHE A 21 9.12 -20.89 8.76
N CYS A 22 8.51 -20.85 9.96
CA CYS A 22 7.52 -19.85 10.29
C CYS A 22 8.14 -18.45 10.42
N ILE A 23 9.36 -18.33 10.94
CA ILE A 23 10.00 -17.04 11.23
C ILE A 23 10.80 -16.51 10.04
N LYS A 24 11.36 -17.39 9.20
CA LYS A 24 12.16 -17.03 8.01
C LYS A 24 11.53 -15.98 7.07
N PRO A 25 10.23 -16.08 6.67
CA PRO A 25 9.63 -15.07 5.80
C PRO A 25 9.45 -13.70 6.47
N TYR A 26 9.48 -13.64 7.81
CA TYR A 26 9.44 -12.37 8.54
C TYR A 26 10.84 -11.78 8.73
N PHE A 27 11.90 -12.60 8.66
CA PHE A 27 13.29 -12.13 8.78
C PHE A 27 13.70 -11.25 7.60
N SER A 28 13.29 -11.59 6.37
CA SER A 28 13.55 -10.72 5.21
C SER A 28 12.87 -9.36 5.38
N TYR A 29 11.65 -9.34 5.90
CA TYR A 29 10.92 -8.10 6.19
C TYR A 29 11.60 -7.26 7.27
N PHE A 30 12.20 -7.92 8.27
CA PHE A 30 12.95 -7.25 9.34
C PHE A 30 14.31 -6.74 8.83
N GLU A 31 15.05 -7.53 8.05
CA GLU A 31 16.32 -7.12 7.45
C GLU A 31 16.13 -5.90 6.54
N ASP A 32 15.12 -5.93 5.67
CA ASP A 32 14.78 -4.81 4.78
C ASP A 32 14.37 -3.54 5.56
N PHE A 33 13.70 -3.70 6.72
CA PHE A 33 13.28 -2.59 7.57
C PHE A 33 14.45 -1.95 8.35
N PHE A 34 15.43 -2.74 8.80
CA PHE A 34 16.53 -2.26 9.65
C PHE A 34 17.79 -1.87 8.86
N LEU A 35 18.05 -2.47 7.69
CA LEU A 35 19.25 -2.19 6.90
C LEU A 35 19.15 -0.93 6.04
N GLY A 36 17.97 -0.32 5.92
CA GLY A 36 17.81 0.99 5.28
C GLY A 36 18.24 1.03 3.81
N GLU A 37 18.38 -0.12 3.16
CA GLU A 37 18.66 -0.19 1.73
C GLU A 37 17.39 0.18 0.96
N THR A 38 17.38 1.45 0.55
CA THR A 38 16.69 2.04 -0.60
C THR A 38 15.57 1.19 -1.23
N GLN A 39 14.33 1.66 -1.02
CA GLN A 39 13.10 1.33 -1.73
C GLN A 39 13.02 -0.13 -2.20
N PRO A 40 12.27 -1.01 -1.50
CA PRO A 40 11.88 -2.25 -2.13
C PRO A 40 11.24 -1.88 -3.46
N LYS A 41 11.76 -2.45 -4.57
CA LYS A 41 10.90 -2.64 -5.73
C LYS A 41 9.79 -3.54 -5.22
N ASP A 42 8.71 -2.88 -4.81
CA ASP A 42 7.64 -3.46 -4.04
C ASP A 42 7.19 -4.73 -4.77
N PRO A 43 7.31 -5.92 -4.18
CA PRO A 43 6.62 -7.10 -4.70
C PRO A 43 5.09 -6.89 -4.67
N LEU A 44 4.62 -5.81 -4.04
CA LEU A 44 3.26 -5.28 -4.08
C LEU A 44 2.92 -4.46 -5.33
N SER A 45 3.89 -4.04 -6.15
CA SER A 45 3.62 -3.35 -7.43
C SER A 45 2.89 -4.24 -8.43
N GLU A 46 3.00 -5.56 -8.27
CA GLU A 46 2.25 -6.58 -9.02
C GLU A 46 1.03 -7.11 -8.25
N ASN A 47 0.68 -6.54 -7.09
CA ASN A 47 -0.50 -6.95 -6.35
C ASN A 47 -1.74 -6.30 -7.01
N PRO A 48 -2.75 -7.08 -7.46
CA PRO A 48 -3.96 -6.55 -8.08
C PRO A 48 -4.72 -5.54 -7.21
N LYS A 49 -4.42 -5.52 -5.90
CA LYS A 49 -4.94 -4.53 -4.95
C LYS A 49 -4.33 -3.12 -5.09
N HIS A 50 -3.09 -2.99 -5.56
CA HIS A 50 -2.50 -1.67 -5.84
C HIS A 50 -2.89 -1.16 -7.23
N LEU A 51 -3.00 -2.06 -8.21
CA LEU A 51 -3.50 -1.75 -9.56
C LEU A 51 -4.87 -1.05 -9.54
N PHE A 52 -5.81 -1.48 -8.68
CA PHE A 52 -7.11 -0.81 -8.62
C PHE A 52 -7.02 0.61 -8.04
N LEU A 53 -6.13 0.86 -7.06
CA LEU A 53 -5.93 2.19 -6.50
C LEU A 53 -5.26 3.12 -7.51
N GLU A 54 -4.32 2.60 -8.30
CA GLU A 54 -3.72 3.34 -9.40
C GLU A 54 -4.76 3.75 -10.46
N GLU A 55 -5.66 2.84 -10.86
CA GLU A 55 -6.77 3.16 -11.78
C GLU A 55 -7.67 4.27 -11.22
N VAL A 56 -7.99 4.23 -9.91
CA VAL A 56 -8.80 5.26 -9.25
C VAL A 56 -8.10 6.62 -9.26
N ILE A 57 -6.79 6.63 -9.01
CA ILE A 57 -5.98 7.85 -9.04
C ILE A 57 -5.89 8.40 -10.46
N ASP A 58 -5.63 7.55 -11.45
CA ASP A 58 -5.52 7.96 -12.85
C ASP A 58 -6.84 8.53 -13.38
N PHE A 59 -7.97 7.95 -12.98
CA PHE A 59 -9.29 8.49 -13.29
C PHE A 59 -9.50 9.89 -12.69
N GLU A 60 -9.14 10.08 -11.42
CA GLU A 60 -9.31 11.37 -10.76
C GLU A 60 -8.33 12.43 -11.31
N ILE A 61 -7.10 12.04 -11.65
CA ILE A 61 -6.12 12.90 -12.33
C ILE A 61 -6.62 13.30 -13.71
N LYS A 62 -7.16 12.36 -14.49
CA LYS A 62 -7.73 12.66 -15.82
C LYS A 62 -8.85 13.69 -15.70
N LYS A 63 -9.77 13.49 -14.76
CA LYS A 63 -10.84 14.45 -14.47
C LYS A 63 -10.28 15.83 -14.12
N LEU A 64 -9.24 15.91 -13.29
CA LEU A 64 -8.63 17.18 -12.95
C LEU A 64 -7.95 17.85 -14.17
N LYS A 65 -7.32 17.07 -15.06
CA LYS A 65 -6.72 17.57 -16.29
C LYS A 65 -7.76 18.13 -17.26
N ASP A 66 -8.93 17.51 -17.34
CA ASP A 66 -10.03 17.94 -18.22
C ASP A 66 -10.71 19.24 -17.73
N LEU A 67 -10.51 19.64 -16.47
CA LEU A 67 -11.05 20.89 -15.91
C LEU A 67 -10.15 22.09 -16.22
N ASN A 68 -10.78 23.24 -16.48
CA ASN A 68 -10.10 24.54 -16.57
C ASN A 68 -9.48 24.92 -15.22
N TYR A 69 -8.49 25.81 -15.23
CA TYR A 69 -7.74 26.21 -14.03
C TYR A 69 -8.64 26.62 -12.86
N GLU A 70 -9.61 27.52 -13.08
CA GLU A 70 -10.53 27.97 -12.02
C GLU A 70 -11.45 26.85 -11.51
N GLN A 71 -11.92 25.98 -12.41
CA GLN A 71 -12.75 24.84 -12.05
C GLN A 71 -11.95 23.82 -11.24
N ARG A 72 -10.68 23.60 -11.58
CA ARG A 72 -9.75 22.72 -10.89
C ARG A 72 -9.45 23.21 -9.48
N GLU A 73 -9.16 24.51 -9.33
CA GLU A 73 -8.95 25.13 -8.01
C GLU A 73 -10.20 25.03 -7.13
N ASN A 74 -11.37 25.34 -7.68
CA ASN A 74 -12.64 25.20 -6.96
C ASN A 74 -12.91 23.73 -6.58
N TYR A 75 -12.64 22.79 -7.48
CA TYR A 75 -12.85 21.37 -7.20
C TYR A 75 -11.99 20.86 -6.05
N ILE A 76 -10.71 21.26 -6.01
CA ILE A 76 -9.78 20.91 -4.92
C ILE A 76 -10.24 21.54 -3.61
N LYS A 77 -10.60 22.84 -3.62
CA LYS A 77 -11.10 23.55 -2.43
C LYS A 77 -12.36 22.93 -1.86
N SER A 78 -13.33 22.62 -2.72
CA SER A 78 -14.62 22.07 -2.31
C SER A 78 -14.51 20.60 -1.89
N ASN A 79 -13.43 19.91 -2.27
CA ASN A 79 -13.34 18.48 -2.05
C ASN A 79 -11.93 17.99 -1.70
N PRO A 80 -11.41 18.36 -0.51
CA PRO A 80 -10.09 17.93 -0.07
C PRO A 80 -10.01 16.42 0.20
N SER A 81 -11.15 15.79 0.56
CA SER A 81 -11.26 14.35 0.78
C SER A 81 -12.63 13.87 0.31
N LYS A 82 -12.67 12.75 -0.42
CA LYS A 82 -13.91 12.11 -0.88
C LYS A 82 -13.86 10.63 -0.60
N ILE A 83 -15.00 10.05 -0.24
CA ILE A 83 -15.19 8.60 -0.23
C ILE A 83 -15.96 8.23 -1.49
N LYS A 84 -15.46 7.24 -2.23
CA LYS A 84 -16.12 6.68 -3.42
C LYS A 84 -16.07 5.16 -3.37
N THR A 85 -17.15 4.53 -3.79
CA THR A 85 -17.20 3.08 -3.97
C THR A 85 -16.69 2.71 -5.36
N TYR A 86 -15.63 1.90 -5.44
CA TYR A 86 -15.11 1.34 -6.68
C TYR A 86 -15.10 -0.19 -6.58
N ARG A 87 -15.69 -0.87 -7.58
CA ARG A 87 -15.78 -2.35 -7.62
C ARG A 87 -16.29 -2.98 -6.31
N GLY A 88 -17.23 -2.31 -5.63
CA GLY A 88 -17.81 -2.76 -4.35
C GLY A 88 -16.96 -2.47 -3.11
N GLN A 89 -15.84 -1.75 -3.24
CA GLN A 89 -14.98 -1.33 -2.12
C GLN A 89 -15.03 0.18 -1.95
N GLU A 90 -15.12 0.64 -0.70
CA GLU A 90 -14.99 2.07 -0.40
C GLU A 90 -13.54 2.51 -0.41
N VAL A 91 -13.26 3.60 -1.11
CA VAL A 91 -11.94 4.20 -1.29
C VAL A 91 -12.03 5.65 -0.88
N THR A 92 -11.11 6.09 -0.04
CA THR A 92 -10.92 7.49 0.29
C THR A 92 -9.89 8.08 -0.67
N ILE A 93 -10.27 9.15 -1.37
CA ILE A 93 -9.42 9.92 -2.26
C ILE A 93 -9.16 11.27 -1.59
N ARG A 94 -7.88 11.65 -1.43
CA ARG A 94 -7.46 12.96 -0.93
C ARG A 94 -6.78 13.76 -2.02
N LEU A 95 -7.11 15.05 -2.07
CA LEU A 95 -6.53 16.01 -2.99
C LEU A 95 -5.74 17.05 -2.18
N GLU A 96 -4.43 17.09 -2.36
CA GLU A 96 -3.54 18.03 -1.69
C GLU A 96 -2.79 18.87 -2.72
N LYS A 97 -2.76 20.19 -2.54
CA LYS A 97 -1.90 21.07 -3.34
C LYS A 97 -0.63 21.35 -2.55
N GLN A 98 0.51 20.89 -3.06
CA GLN A 98 1.83 21.11 -2.45
C GLN A 98 2.78 21.67 -3.51
N ASN A 99 3.39 22.83 -3.24
CA ASN A 99 4.44 23.44 -4.07
C ASN A 99 4.06 23.58 -5.56
N GLY A 100 2.84 24.03 -5.85
CA GLY A 100 2.35 24.19 -7.23
C GLY A 100 1.98 22.89 -7.94
N LYS A 101 2.14 21.73 -7.29
CA LYS A 101 1.69 20.42 -7.80
C LYS A 101 0.41 19.99 -7.09
N ILE A 102 -0.40 19.21 -7.79
CA ILE A 102 -1.58 18.56 -7.21
C ILE A 102 -1.21 17.11 -6.94
N LYS A 103 -1.25 16.71 -5.67
CA LYS A 103 -1.11 15.34 -5.20
C LYS A 103 -2.49 14.72 -5.05
N VAL A 104 -2.70 13.59 -5.70
CA VAL A 104 -3.89 12.76 -5.56
C VAL A 104 -3.47 11.50 -4.83
N LYS A 105 -4.05 11.29 -3.65
CA LYS A 105 -3.82 10.09 -2.84
C LYS A 105 -5.09 9.27 -2.80
N ALA A 106 -4.98 7.95 -2.89
CA ALA A 106 -6.11 7.05 -2.71
C ALA A 106 -5.72 5.91 -1.79
N PHE A 107 -6.63 5.56 -0.88
CA PHE A 107 -6.48 4.42 0.02
C PHE A 107 -7.84 3.78 0.32
N PRO A 108 -7.89 2.47 0.60
CA PRO A 108 -9.12 1.79 1.01
C PRO A 108 -9.69 2.44 2.28
N ASN A 109 -11.01 2.56 2.39
CA ASN A 109 -11.67 3.06 3.60
C ASN A 109 -11.73 1.98 4.70
N THR A 110 -10.55 1.56 5.17
CA THR A 110 -10.39 0.57 6.25
C THR A 110 -9.46 1.11 7.32
N LEU A 111 -9.49 0.50 8.51
CA LEU A 111 -8.62 0.88 9.65
C LEU A 111 -7.12 0.90 9.30
N PHE A 112 -6.70 0.06 8.36
CA PHE A 112 -5.32 -0.05 7.89
C PHE A 112 -5.13 0.49 6.47
N GLY A 113 -6.15 1.15 5.90
CA GLY A 113 -6.15 1.61 4.52
C GLY A 113 -4.97 2.53 4.21
N ALA A 114 -4.59 3.39 5.16
CA ALA A 114 -3.46 4.30 5.03
C ALA A 114 -2.11 3.59 4.79
N ILE A 115 -1.97 2.31 5.17
CA ILE A 115 -0.76 1.51 4.91
C ILE A 115 -0.63 1.18 3.42
N TYR A 116 -1.77 1.08 2.72
CA TYR A 116 -1.84 0.78 1.28
C TYR A 116 -2.10 2.05 0.46
N GLU A 117 -1.75 3.22 0.99
CA GLU A 117 -1.93 4.48 0.28
C GLU A 117 -1.09 4.49 -1.00
N THR A 118 -1.75 4.85 -2.10
CA THR A 118 -1.09 5.10 -3.38
C THR A 118 -1.21 6.58 -3.69
N GLU A 119 -0.14 7.20 -4.18
CA GLU A 119 -0.13 8.61 -4.55
C GLU A 119 0.44 8.86 -5.94
N LYS A 120 -0.14 9.83 -6.66
CA LYS A 120 0.45 10.41 -7.86
C LYS A 120 0.38 11.94 -7.78
N SER A 121 1.44 12.58 -8.23
CA SER A 121 1.52 14.04 -8.32
C SER A 121 1.56 14.47 -9.78
N PHE A 122 0.88 15.56 -10.12
CA PHE A 122 1.00 16.17 -11.44
C PHE A 122 1.05 17.70 -11.34
N SER A 123 1.76 18.29 -12.29
CA SER A 123 1.82 19.74 -12.46
C SER A 123 0.67 20.20 -13.36
N PRO A 124 -0.19 21.12 -12.89
CA PRO A 124 -1.15 21.80 -13.76
C PRO A 124 -0.37 22.77 -14.65
N GLY A 125 0.07 22.30 -15.83
CA GLY A 125 0.57 23.16 -16.91
C GLY A 125 -0.54 23.97 -17.55
#